data_AF-A0A349EC54-F1
#
_entry.id   AF-A0A349EC54-F1
#
_cell.length_a   1.000
_cell.length_b   1.000
_cell.length_c   1.000
_cell.angle_alpha   90.00
_cell.angle_beta   90.00
_cell.angle_gamma   90.00
#
_symmetry.space_group_name_H-M   'P 1'
#
loop_
_entity.id
_entity.type
_entity.pdbx_description
1 polymer ?
#
loop_
_entity_poly.entity_id
_entity_poly.type
_entity_poly.pdbx_seq_one_letter_code
_entity_poly.pdbx_strand_id
1 'polypeptide(L)'
;MRVAKKLKSNLLTANAWHSRSDAVSSIAVLIGIIGARQGYPWMDTVAAMFVALIIAKIGWELCSDSLTELVDTAVSKERRKQFESCIMSVDGIRGITELRSRSSGGKIILEVRLLVNSYISVSEGHQLGELVNKALINQFADISEVLIHVDPVRHEEFETSHLEAELPERPQVIAALKKCWHELIDDESIAGIDLHYLAGVIEVDLVLDIDDLSATTAKKLETAIAKEQHIVKLRIFNKLHESVERNA
;
A
#
# COMPACT_ATOMS: atom_id res chain seq x y z
N MET A 1 -3.29 -26.30 -29.08
CA MET A 1 -3.42 -26.68 -27.65
C MET A 1 -2.12 -27.19 -26.99
N ARG A 2 -1.27 -28.02 -27.64
CA ARG A 2 -0.02 -28.53 -27.02
C ARG A 2 0.98 -27.42 -26.62
N VAL A 3 1.04 -26.30 -27.35
CA VAL A 3 1.92 -25.15 -27.04
C VAL A 3 1.32 -24.24 -25.95
N ALA A 4 0.02 -23.99 -25.97
CA ALA A 4 -0.69 -23.17 -24.97
C ALA A 4 -0.63 -23.76 -23.55
N LYS A 5 -0.77 -25.10 -23.41
CA LYS A 5 -0.61 -25.80 -22.12
C LYS A 5 0.83 -25.76 -21.58
N LYS A 6 1.83 -25.61 -22.44
CA LYS A 6 3.25 -25.57 -22.06
C LYS A 6 3.68 -24.19 -21.55
N LEU A 7 2.98 -23.12 -21.93
CA LEU A 7 3.37 -21.73 -21.66
C LEU A 7 2.51 -21.02 -20.59
N LYS A 8 1.50 -21.70 -20.00
CA LYS A 8 0.57 -21.11 -19.01
C LYS A 8 0.08 -19.69 -19.39
N SER A 9 -0.13 -19.45 -20.68
CA SER A 9 -0.49 -18.12 -21.17
C SER A 9 -1.99 -18.07 -21.44
N ASN A 10 -2.68 -17.22 -20.69
CA ASN A 10 -4.10 -16.95 -20.88
C ASN A 10 -4.38 -16.38 -22.28
N LEU A 11 -3.48 -15.56 -22.83
CA LEU A 11 -3.58 -15.01 -24.19
C LEU A 11 -3.53 -16.08 -25.29
N LEU A 12 -2.59 -17.03 -25.20
CA LEU A 12 -2.49 -18.14 -26.18
C LEU A 12 -3.66 -19.13 -26.08
N THR A 13 -4.24 -19.27 -24.89
CA THR A 13 -5.40 -20.13 -24.66
C THR A 13 -6.68 -19.48 -25.20
N ALA A 14 -6.87 -18.19 -24.96
CA ALA A 14 -7.96 -17.40 -25.53
C ALA A 14 -7.92 -17.40 -27.07
N ASN A 15 -6.75 -17.15 -27.67
CA ASN A 15 -6.60 -17.16 -29.13
C ASN A 15 -6.91 -18.54 -29.75
N ALA A 16 -6.52 -19.62 -29.07
CA ALA A 16 -6.85 -20.98 -29.51
C ALA A 16 -8.34 -21.32 -29.37
N TRP A 17 -9.05 -20.71 -28.42
CA TRP A 17 -10.50 -20.88 -28.28
C TRP A 17 -11.26 -20.08 -29.34
N HIS A 18 -10.86 -18.83 -29.59
CA HIS A 18 -11.39 -17.99 -30.68
C HIS A 18 -11.31 -18.70 -32.04
N SER A 19 -10.13 -19.24 -32.40
CA SER A 19 -9.96 -19.95 -33.67
C SER A 19 -10.86 -21.18 -33.81
N ARG A 20 -11.22 -21.85 -32.71
CA ARG A 20 -12.16 -22.99 -32.74
C ARG A 20 -13.60 -22.53 -32.93
N SER A 21 -14.01 -21.44 -32.27
CA SER A 21 -15.33 -20.86 -32.44
C SER A 21 -15.56 -20.36 -33.87
N ASP A 22 -14.53 -19.79 -34.51
CA ASP A 22 -14.60 -19.34 -35.91
C ASP A 22 -14.74 -20.51 -36.90
N ALA A 23 -14.03 -21.62 -36.64
CA ALA A 23 -14.14 -22.83 -37.44
C ALA A 23 -15.53 -23.48 -37.31
N VAL A 24 -16.10 -23.54 -36.11
CA VAL A 24 -17.46 -24.05 -35.88
C VAL A 24 -18.51 -23.16 -36.55
N SER A 25 -18.35 -21.84 -36.48
CA SER A 25 -19.25 -20.88 -37.13
C SER A 25 -19.21 -21.02 -38.64
N SER A 26 -18.02 -21.21 -39.23
CA SER A 26 -17.84 -21.41 -40.68
C SER A 26 -18.49 -22.70 -41.18
N ILE A 27 -18.42 -23.80 -40.40
CA ILE A 27 -19.09 -25.07 -40.71
C ILE A 27 -20.62 -24.91 -40.63
N ALA A 28 -21.12 -24.18 -39.63
CA ALA A 28 -22.56 -23.93 -39.49
C ALA A 28 -23.13 -23.14 -40.69
N VAL A 29 -22.43 -22.09 -41.15
CA VAL A 29 -22.80 -21.32 -42.35
C VAL A 29 -22.77 -22.21 -43.60
N LEU A 30 -21.74 -23.03 -43.77
CA LEU A 30 -21.61 -23.93 -44.93
C LEU A 30 -22.79 -24.92 -45.02
N ILE A 31 -23.20 -25.50 -43.88
CA ILE A 31 -24.37 -26.39 -43.82
C ILE A 31 -25.66 -25.63 -44.18
N GLY A 32 -25.83 -24.39 -43.69
CA GLY A 32 -26.96 -23.53 -44.01
C GLY A 32 -27.09 -23.25 -45.51
N ILE A 33 -25.97 -22.89 -46.17
CA ILE A 33 -25.91 -22.60 -47.61
C ILE A 33 -26.23 -23.86 -48.44
N ILE A 34 -25.65 -25.01 -48.09
CA ILE A 34 -25.90 -26.27 -48.80
C ILE A 34 -27.37 -26.68 -48.66
N GLY A 35 -27.96 -26.56 -47.47
CA GLY A 35 -29.37 -26.86 -47.21
C GLY A 35 -30.34 -25.94 -47.96
N ALA A 36 -30.05 -24.64 -47.99
CA ALA A 36 -30.82 -23.68 -48.77
C ALA A 36 -30.81 -24.02 -50.27
N ARG A 37 -29.65 -24.46 -50.78
CA ARG A 37 -29.50 -24.86 -52.20
C ARG A 37 -30.23 -26.16 -52.56
N GLN A 38 -30.52 -27.02 -51.58
CA GLN A 38 -31.31 -28.25 -51.76
C GLN A 38 -32.83 -28.02 -51.65
N GLY A 39 -33.28 -26.77 -51.51
CA GLY A 39 -34.71 -26.41 -51.50
C GLY A 39 -35.29 -26.17 -50.11
N TYR A 40 -34.45 -25.97 -49.08
CA TYR A 40 -34.89 -25.58 -47.73
C TYR A 40 -34.41 -24.16 -47.37
N PRO A 41 -35.08 -23.09 -47.85
CA PRO A 41 -34.62 -21.71 -47.66
C PRO A 41 -34.47 -21.28 -46.19
N TRP A 42 -35.23 -21.90 -45.29
CA TRP A 42 -35.21 -21.60 -43.86
C TRP A 42 -33.94 -22.10 -43.14
N MET A 43 -33.18 -23.02 -43.74
CA MET A 43 -31.93 -23.53 -43.14
C MET A 43 -30.85 -22.46 -43.05
N ASP A 44 -30.82 -21.52 -43.99
CA ASP A 44 -29.90 -20.38 -43.95
C ASP A 44 -30.21 -19.45 -42.77
N THR A 45 -31.50 -19.16 -42.53
CA THR A 45 -31.94 -18.35 -41.38
C THR A 45 -31.61 -19.02 -40.05
N VAL A 46 -31.78 -20.33 -39.92
CA VAL A 46 -31.44 -21.07 -38.70
C VAL A 46 -29.92 -21.08 -38.47
N ALA A 47 -29.13 -21.29 -39.52
CA ALA A 47 -27.67 -21.22 -39.43
C ALA A 47 -27.18 -19.82 -39.02
N ALA A 48 -27.75 -18.76 -39.63
CA ALA A 48 -27.44 -17.38 -39.28
C ALA A 48 -27.80 -17.05 -37.82
N MET A 49 -28.96 -17.49 -37.34
CA MET A 49 -29.38 -17.31 -35.94
C MET A 49 -28.46 -18.04 -34.96
N PHE A 50 -28.04 -19.27 -35.29
CA PHE A 50 -27.11 -20.03 -34.47
C PHE A 50 -25.73 -19.34 -34.36
N VAL A 51 -25.20 -18.85 -35.48
CA VAL A 51 -23.95 -18.09 -35.50
C VAL A 51 -24.08 -16.79 -34.72
N ALA A 52 -25.20 -16.08 -34.86
CA ALA A 52 -25.47 -14.85 -34.09
C ALA A 52 -25.46 -15.11 -32.58
N LEU A 53 -26.02 -16.23 -32.12
CA LEU A 53 -25.99 -16.62 -30.69
C LEU A 53 -24.56 -16.94 -30.21
N ILE A 54 -23.74 -17.61 -31.03
CA ILE A 54 -22.33 -17.88 -30.70
C ILE A 54 -21.56 -16.56 -30.56
N ILE A 55 -21.70 -15.66 -31.53
CA ILE A 55 -21.02 -14.36 -31.52
C ILE A 55 -21.47 -13.54 -30.31
N ALA A 56 -22.78 -13.49 -30.03
CA ALA A 56 -23.33 -12.77 -28.88
C ALA A 56 -22.77 -13.31 -27.56
N LYS A 57 -22.68 -14.64 -27.41
CA LYS A 57 -22.10 -15.26 -26.22
C LYS A 57 -20.62 -14.92 -26.04
N ILE A 58 -19.82 -15.02 -27.10
CA ILE A 58 -18.39 -14.69 -27.07
C ILE A 58 -18.20 -13.21 -26.73
N GLY A 59 -18.98 -12.33 -27.37
CA GLY A 59 -18.98 -10.90 -27.07
C GLY A 59 -19.33 -10.61 -25.61
N TRP A 60 -20.33 -11.31 -25.05
CA TRP A 60 -20.71 -11.16 -23.65
C TRP A 60 -19.59 -11.60 -22.69
N GLU A 61 -18.96 -12.75 -22.93
CA GLU A 61 -17.84 -13.24 -22.11
C GLU A 61 -16.68 -12.23 -22.13
N LEU A 62 -16.24 -11.78 -23.32
CA LEU A 62 -15.17 -10.79 -23.48
C LEU A 62 -15.49 -9.47 -22.80
N CYS A 63 -16.70 -8.94 -23.00
CA CYS A 63 -17.15 -7.72 -22.35
C CYS A 63 -17.16 -7.87 -20.83
N SER A 64 -17.64 -9.00 -20.31
CA SER A 64 -17.71 -9.23 -18.86
C SER A 64 -16.31 -9.34 -18.23
N ASP A 65 -15.37 -10.00 -18.90
CA ASP A 65 -14.00 -10.14 -18.44
C ASP A 65 -13.28 -8.79 -18.44
N SER A 66 -13.41 -8.02 -19.53
CA SER A 66 -12.84 -6.67 -19.62
C SER A 66 -13.47 -5.70 -18.62
N LEU A 67 -14.79 -5.78 -18.36
CA LEU A 67 -15.44 -4.98 -17.33
C LEU A 67 -14.94 -5.35 -15.94
N THR A 68 -14.75 -6.65 -15.66
CA THR A 68 -14.24 -7.13 -14.37
C THR A 68 -12.81 -6.65 -14.11
N GLU A 69 -11.97 -6.62 -15.14
CA GLU A 69 -10.62 -6.05 -15.05
C GLU A 69 -10.67 -4.52 -14.87
N LEU A 70 -11.55 -3.83 -15.61
CA LEU A 70 -11.69 -2.37 -15.53
C LEU A 70 -12.24 -1.88 -14.18
N VAL A 71 -13.04 -2.69 -13.50
CA VAL A 71 -13.63 -2.35 -12.18
C VAL A 71 -12.62 -2.58 -11.04
N ASP A 72 -11.34 -2.84 -11.33
CA ASP A 72 -10.28 -3.08 -10.34
C ASP A 72 -10.70 -4.16 -9.33
N THR A 73 -11.13 -5.32 -9.85
CA THR A 73 -11.64 -6.39 -8.99
C THR A 73 -10.58 -6.81 -7.96
N ALA A 74 -10.91 -6.61 -6.69
CA ALA A 74 -10.07 -7.00 -5.57
C ALA A 74 -9.79 -8.52 -5.60
N VAL A 75 -8.61 -8.92 -5.11
CA VAL A 75 -8.25 -10.33 -5.00
C VAL A 75 -9.20 -11.08 -4.07
N SER A 76 -9.32 -12.40 -4.24
CA SER A 76 -10.17 -13.21 -3.38
C SER A 76 -9.80 -13.07 -1.90
N LYS A 77 -10.77 -13.28 -1.01
CA LYS A 77 -10.56 -13.19 0.45
C LYS A 77 -9.46 -14.13 0.93
N GLU A 78 -9.36 -15.30 0.33
CA GLU A 78 -8.32 -16.29 0.61
C GLU A 78 -6.94 -15.77 0.22
N ARG A 79 -6.83 -15.13 -0.96
CA ARG A 79 -5.59 -14.52 -1.44
C ARG A 79 -5.16 -13.35 -0.54
N ARG A 80 -6.12 -12.51 -0.18
CA ARG A 80 -5.91 -11.41 0.76
C ARG A 80 -5.30 -11.91 2.09
N LYS A 81 -5.86 -12.97 2.67
CA LYS A 81 -5.34 -13.57 3.92
C LYS A 81 -3.91 -14.10 3.77
N GLN A 82 -3.56 -14.65 2.61
CA GLN A 82 -2.19 -15.08 2.34
C GLN A 82 -1.21 -13.90 2.33
N PHE A 83 -1.60 -12.78 1.71
CA PHE A 83 -0.80 -11.56 1.72
C PHE A 83 -0.67 -10.99 3.13
N GLU A 84 -1.76 -10.89 3.88
CA GLU A 84 -1.74 -10.45 5.28
C GLU A 84 -0.82 -11.33 6.14
N SER A 85 -0.89 -12.66 5.98
CA SER A 85 -0.03 -13.59 6.72
C SER A 85 1.45 -13.43 6.36
N CYS A 86 1.77 -13.20 5.08
CA CYS A 86 3.12 -12.91 4.62
C CYS A 86 3.65 -11.61 5.24
N ILE A 87 2.86 -10.54 5.17
CA ILE A 87 3.23 -9.22 5.71
C ILE A 87 3.48 -9.32 7.22
N MET A 88 2.58 -9.97 7.97
CA MET A 88 2.70 -10.14 9.42
C MET A 88 3.83 -11.08 9.85
N SER A 89 4.47 -11.80 8.91
CA SER A 89 5.63 -12.64 9.21
C SER A 89 6.94 -11.84 9.28
N VAL A 90 6.95 -10.59 8.80
CA VAL A 90 8.10 -9.69 8.88
C VAL A 90 8.12 -9.06 10.28
N ASP A 91 9.23 -9.27 10.99
CA ASP A 91 9.42 -8.68 12.32
C ASP A 91 9.41 -7.14 12.25
N GLY A 92 8.90 -6.50 13.30
CA GLY A 92 8.71 -5.05 13.36
C GLY A 92 7.38 -4.54 12.78
N ILE A 93 6.66 -5.35 11.99
CA ILE A 93 5.30 -5.02 11.55
C ILE A 93 4.30 -5.26 12.69
N ARG A 94 3.57 -4.22 13.09
CA ARG A 94 2.58 -4.26 14.17
C ARG A 94 1.17 -4.53 13.68
N GLY A 95 0.89 -4.23 12.42
CA GLY A 95 -0.42 -4.46 11.82
C GLY A 95 -0.51 -3.94 10.39
N ILE A 96 -1.70 -4.09 9.82
CA ILE A 96 -2.03 -3.64 8.47
C ILE A 96 -3.33 -2.85 8.59
N THR A 97 -3.27 -1.54 8.35
CA THR A 97 -4.48 -0.68 8.39
C THR A 97 -5.29 -0.84 7.12
N GLU A 98 -4.60 -0.98 5.99
CA GLU A 98 -5.22 -1.05 4.68
C GLU A 98 -4.40 -1.95 3.76
N LEU A 99 -5.10 -2.78 2.99
CA LEU A 99 -4.52 -3.60 1.94
C LEU A 99 -5.48 -3.53 0.76
N ARG A 100 -5.08 -2.84 -0.29
CA ARG A 100 -5.81 -2.77 -1.56
C ARG A 100 -5.07 -3.57 -2.60
N SER A 101 -5.83 -4.10 -3.55
CA SER A 101 -5.29 -4.90 -4.64
C SER A 101 -6.07 -4.57 -5.90
N ARG A 102 -5.36 -4.45 -7.02
CA ARG A 102 -5.97 -4.39 -8.33
C ARG A 102 -5.25 -5.33 -9.29
N SER A 103 -5.97 -5.76 -10.31
CA SER A 103 -5.43 -6.60 -11.38
C SER A 103 -5.14 -5.74 -12.60
N SER A 104 -3.95 -5.87 -13.18
CA SER A 104 -3.58 -5.20 -14.42
C SER A 104 -2.77 -6.16 -15.29
N GLY A 105 -3.26 -6.50 -16.49
CA GLY A 105 -2.53 -7.34 -17.43
C GLY A 105 -2.25 -8.75 -16.91
N GLY A 106 -3.13 -9.28 -16.05
CA GLY A 106 -2.96 -10.58 -15.40
C GLY A 106 -1.93 -10.61 -14.27
N LYS A 107 -1.49 -9.44 -13.78
CA LYS A 107 -0.64 -9.26 -12.61
C LYS A 107 -1.36 -8.48 -11.52
N ILE A 108 -0.93 -8.66 -10.28
CA ILE A 108 -1.49 -8.00 -9.11
C ILE A 108 -0.59 -6.84 -8.71
N ILE A 109 -1.20 -5.67 -8.54
CA ILE A 109 -0.59 -4.52 -7.88
C ILE A 109 -1.21 -4.41 -6.49
N LEU A 110 -0.36 -4.37 -5.46
CA LEU A 110 -0.78 -4.21 -4.07
C LEU A 110 -0.46 -2.81 -3.57
N GLU A 111 -1.36 -2.26 -2.76
CA GLU A 111 -1.13 -1.06 -1.98
C GLU A 111 -1.37 -1.41 -0.51
N VAL A 112 -0.36 -1.19 0.33
CA VAL A 112 -0.34 -1.67 1.71
C VAL A 112 0.00 -0.51 2.65
N ARG A 113 -0.84 -0.28 3.66
CA ARG A 113 -0.53 0.58 4.80
C ARG A 113 -0.11 -0.28 5.99
N LEU A 114 1.17 -0.21 6.33
CA LEU A 114 1.77 -0.96 7.42
C LEU A 114 1.78 -0.13 8.69
N LEU A 115 1.42 -0.74 9.82
CA LEU A 115 1.61 -0.15 11.13
C LEU A 115 2.97 -0.57 11.69
N VAL A 116 3.78 0.40 12.09
CA VAL A 116 5.10 0.18 12.72
C VAL A 116 5.21 0.96 14.03
N ASN A 117 6.19 0.64 14.86
CA ASN A 117 6.42 1.37 16.10
C ASN A 117 6.72 2.85 15.80
N SER A 118 6.03 3.76 16.48
CA SER A 118 6.06 5.21 16.25
C SER A 118 7.38 5.88 16.59
N TYR A 119 8.25 5.22 17.35
CA TYR A 119 9.53 5.76 17.81
C TYR A 119 10.74 5.20 17.04
N ILE A 120 10.52 4.45 15.96
CA ILE A 120 11.61 4.07 15.06
C ILE A 120 11.93 5.23 14.13
N SER A 121 13.15 5.24 13.59
CA SER A 121 13.52 6.22 12.59
C SER A 121 12.71 6.03 11.29
N VAL A 122 12.51 7.11 10.54
CA VAL A 122 11.91 7.03 9.19
C VAL A 122 12.69 6.07 8.28
N SER A 123 14.02 6.02 8.44
CA SER A 123 14.89 5.11 7.69
C SER A 123 14.60 3.63 8.01
N GLU A 124 14.43 3.29 9.28
CA GLU A 124 14.07 1.94 9.71
C GLU A 124 12.66 1.56 9.24
N GLY A 125 11.70 2.49 9.36
CA GLY A 125 10.35 2.30 8.81
C GLY A 125 10.34 2.02 7.31
N HIS A 126 11.13 2.77 6.54
CA HIS A 126 11.33 2.51 5.10
C HIS A 126 11.91 1.13 4.85
N GLN A 127 12.92 0.72 5.64
CA GLN A 127 13.53 -0.60 5.51
C GLN A 127 12.55 -1.74 5.82
N LEU A 128 11.67 -1.59 6.81
CA LEU A 128 10.60 -2.55 7.08
C LEU A 128 9.66 -2.69 5.88
N GLY A 129 9.31 -1.57 5.24
CA GLY A 129 8.56 -1.58 3.98
C GLY A 129 9.28 -2.37 2.89
N GLU A 130 10.57 -2.11 2.67
CA GLU A 130 11.38 -2.85 1.70
C GLU A 130 11.44 -4.36 2.00
N LEU A 131 11.51 -4.76 3.27
CA LEU A 131 11.47 -6.17 3.67
C LEU A 131 10.11 -6.82 3.34
N VAL A 132 9.00 -6.12 3.61
CA VAL A 132 7.65 -6.58 3.24
C VAL A 132 7.50 -6.68 1.73
N ASN A 133 7.98 -5.69 0.98
CA ASN A 133 7.95 -5.69 -0.48
C ASN A 133 8.67 -6.94 -1.03
N LYS A 134 9.91 -7.17 -0.57
CA LYS A 134 10.71 -8.34 -0.96
C LYS A 134 10.03 -9.65 -0.58
N ALA A 135 9.44 -9.75 0.62
CA ALA A 135 8.74 -10.95 1.06
C ALA A 135 7.56 -11.29 0.14
N LEU A 136 6.73 -10.29 -0.19
CA LEU A 136 5.58 -10.45 -1.09
C LEU A 136 6.00 -10.84 -2.50
N ILE A 137 6.94 -10.11 -3.11
CA ILE A 137 7.41 -10.38 -4.48
C ILE A 137 8.07 -11.76 -4.58
N ASN A 138 8.86 -12.16 -3.58
CA ASN A 138 9.53 -13.46 -3.58
C ASN A 138 8.56 -14.62 -3.37
N GLN A 139 7.50 -14.43 -2.57
CA GLN A 139 6.54 -15.49 -2.28
C GLN A 139 5.45 -15.64 -3.36
N PHE A 140 5.08 -14.56 -4.04
CA PHE A 140 3.94 -14.53 -4.96
C PHE A 140 4.34 -14.00 -6.35
N ALA A 141 4.61 -14.92 -7.29
CA ALA A 141 5.09 -14.59 -8.64
C ALA A 141 4.07 -13.85 -9.54
N ASP A 142 2.80 -13.77 -9.13
CA ASP A 142 1.73 -13.02 -9.79
C ASP A 142 1.64 -11.56 -9.34
N ILE A 143 2.35 -11.17 -8.28
CA ILE A 143 2.52 -9.76 -7.90
C ILE A 143 3.55 -9.11 -8.84
N SER A 144 3.20 -7.96 -9.42
CA SER A 144 4.13 -7.15 -10.21
C SER A 144 4.70 -5.98 -9.42
N GLU A 145 3.93 -5.42 -8.49
CA GLU A 145 4.29 -4.20 -7.77
C GLU A 145 3.62 -4.17 -6.39
N VAL A 146 4.32 -3.62 -5.41
CA VAL A 146 3.81 -3.37 -4.06
C VAL A 146 4.14 -1.93 -3.68
N LEU A 147 3.12 -1.12 -3.47
CA LEU A 147 3.21 0.25 -2.96
C LEU A 147 3.00 0.20 -1.45
N ILE A 148 3.97 0.71 -0.70
CA ILE A 148 3.96 0.64 0.76
C ILE A 148 3.90 2.04 1.34
N HIS A 149 2.93 2.22 2.23
CA HIS A 149 2.84 3.35 3.13
C HIS A 149 3.10 2.86 4.56
N VAL A 150 3.89 3.62 5.31
CA VAL A 150 4.26 3.27 6.68
C VAL A 150 3.59 4.27 7.61
N ASP A 151 2.70 3.77 8.45
CA ASP A 151 1.96 4.51 9.45
C ASP A 151 2.50 4.18 10.85
N PRO A 152 2.67 5.18 11.73
CA PRO A 152 2.98 4.93 13.13
C PRO A 152 1.76 4.32 13.86
N VAL A 153 2.02 3.41 14.80
CA VAL A 153 0.99 2.91 15.71
C VAL A 153 0.42 4.06 16.55
N ARG A 154 -0.90 4.12 16.66
CA ARG A 154 -1.57 5.04 17.58
C ARG A 154 -1.50 4.44 18.99
N HIS A 155 -1.02 5.21 19.96
CA HIS A 155 -1.17 4.82 21.36
C HIS A 155 -2.66 4.83 21.73
N GLU A 156 -3.16 3.73 22.30
CA GLU A 156 -4.57 3.54 22.68
C GLU A 156 -5.07 4.56 23.72
N GLU A 157 -4.18 5.28 24.39
CA GLU A 157 -4.51 6.30 25.39
C GLU A 157 -5.16 7.58 24.82
N PHE A 158 -5.12 7.78 23.50
CA PHE A 158 -5.76 8.92 22.84
C PHE A 158 -7.10 8.51 22.24
N GLU A 159 -8.14 8.41 23.08
CA GLU A 159 -9.53 8.29 22.62
C GLU A 159 -9.90 9.48 21.72
N THR A 160 -10.06 9.22 20.42
CA THR A 160 -10.96 9.81 19.40
C THR A 160 -11.34 11.32 19.37
N SER A 161 -10.92 12.19 20.28
CA SER A 161 -11.38 13.59 20.34
C SER A 161 -10.51 14.60 19.57
N HIS A 162 -9.35 14.19 19.05
CA HIS A 162 -8.40 15.10 18.37
C HIS A 162 -8.21 14.82 16.87
N LEU A 163 -9.09 14.04 16.26
CA LEU A 163 -8.94 13.54 14.88
C LEU A 163 -8.92 14.63 13.79
N GLU A 164 -9.07 15.91 14.13
CA GLU A 164 -9.15 17.02 13.18
C GLU A 164 -8.41 18.28 13.66
N ALA A 165 -7.56 18.20 14.70
CA ALA A 165 -6.75 19.35 15.10
C ALA A 165 -5.66 19.60 14.05
N GLU A 166 -5.70 20.77 13.40
CA GLU A 166 -4.66 21.22 12.48
C GLU A 166 -3.38 21.45 13.29
N LEU A 167 -2.49 20.46 13.26
CA LEU A 167 -1.23 20.52 13.99
C LEU A 167 -0.30 21.59 13.37
N PRO A 168 0.40 22.38 14.18
CA PRO A 168 1.33 23.38 13.68
C PRO A 168 2.49 22.75 12.91
N GLU A 169 2.94 23.45 11.86
CA GLU A 169 4.09 23.02 11.07
C GLU A 169 5.37 23.05 11.91
N ARG A 170 6.35 22.20 11.54
CA ARG A 170 7.65 22.12 12.23
C ARG A 170 8.28 23.49 12.50
N PRO A 171 8.37 24.45 11.56
CA PRO A 171 8.99 25.75 11.84
C PRO A 171 8.30 26.52 12.97
N GLN A 172 6.97 26.44 13.06
CA GLN A 172 6.17 27.11 14.09
C GLN A 172 6.44 26.48 15.47
N VAL A 173 6.45 25.14 15.52
CA VAL A 173 6.75 24.39 16.74
C VAL A 173 8.16 24.69 17.24
N ILE A 174 9.16 24.65 16.36
CA ILE A 174 10.56 24.93 16.71
C ILE A 174 10.72 26.38 17.20
N ALA A 175 10.07 27.35 16.56
CA ALA A 175 10.11 28.75 17.00
C ALA A 175 9.49 28.93 18.38
N ALA A 176 8.36 28.27 18.67
CA ALA A 176 7.70 28.29 19.97
C ALA A 176 8.59 27.66 21.07
N LEU A 177 9.19 26.50 20.80
CA LEU A 177 10.11 25.82 21.70
C LEU A 177 11.33 26.69 22.03
N LYS A 178 12.00 27.25 21.01
CA LYS A 178 13.14 28.14 21.20
C LYS A 178 12.77 29.38 22.01
N LYS A 179 11.61 29.98 21.73
CA LYS A 179 11.10 31.11 22.53
C LYS A 179 10.86 30.73 23.98
N CYS A 180 10.34 29.54 24.26
CA CYS A 180 10.12 29.07 25.64
C CYS A 180 11.44 28.82 26.39
N TRP A 181 12.50 28.45 25.67
CA TRP A 181 13.77 28.02 26.26
C TRP A 181 14.91 29.04 26.20
N HIS A 182 14.74 30.17 25.49
CA HIS A 182 15.82 31.15 25.26
C HIS A 182 16.48 31.73 26.53
N GLU A 183 15.79 31.77 27.68
CA GLU A 183 16.35 32.22 28.96
C GLU A 183 16.89 31.06 29.82
N LEU A 184 16.66 29.81 29.40
CA LEU A 184 16.95 28.60 30.18
C LEU A 184 18.17 27.84 29.68
N ILE A 185 18.37 27.81 28.36
CA ILE A 185 19.49 27.13 27.68
C ILE A 185 19.94 27.94 26.47
N ASP A 186 21.22 27.84 26.16
CA ASP A 186 21.78 28.44 24.95
C ASP A 186 21.44 27.58 23.73
N ASP A 187 21.18 28.23 22.59
CA ASP A 187 20.86 27.55 21.32
C ASP A 187 21.98 26.60 20.87
N GLU A 188 23.25 26.89 21.22
CA GLU A 188 24.42 26.06 20.90
C GLU A 188 24.43 24.73 21.69
N SER A 189 23.76 24.69 22.84
CA SER A 189 23.64 23.48 23.66
C SER A 189 22.60 22.50 23.11
N ILE A 190 21.79 22.89 22.12
CA ILE A 190 20.76 22.04 21.54
C ILE A 190 21.37 21.23 20.39
N ALA A 191 21.70 19.97 20.65
CA ALA A 191 22.21 19.05 19.64
C ALA A 191 21.12 18.59 18.65
N GLY A 192 19.87 18.50 19.10
CA GLY A 192 18.78 18.04 18.25
C GLY A 192 17.40 18.22 18.85
N ILE A 193 16.40 18.36 17.97
CA ILE A 193 14.98 18.36 18.34
C ILE A 193 14.22 17.48 17.36
N ASP A 194 13.75 16.34 17.86
CA ASP A 194 12.86 15.45 17.13
C ASP A 194 11.41 15.70 17.57
N LEU A 195 10.52 15.79 16.58
CA LEU A 195 9.10 16.03 16.79
C LEU A 195 8.32 14.79 16.37
N HIS A 196 7.55 14.25 17.30
CA HIS A 196 6.71 13.08 17.07
C HIS A 196 5.25 13.53 16.97
N TYR A 197 4.72 13.56 15.74
CA TYR A 197 3.32 13.91 15.46
C TYR A 197 2.45 12.66 15.60
N LEU A 198 1.88 12.46 16.79
CA LEU A 198 1.17 11.24 17.15
C LEU A 198 -0.25 11.57 17.60
N ALA A 199 -1.25 10.95 16.98
CA ALA A 199 -2.66 11.04 17.39
C ALA A 199 -3.21 12.48 17.63
N GLY A 200 -2.79 13.46 16.82
CA GLY A 200 -3.28 14.84 16.95
C GLY A 200 -2.57 15.67 18.01
N VAL A 201 -1.45 15.18 18.55
CA VAL A 201 -0.58 15.88 19.51
C VAL A 201 0.88 15.75 19.09
N ILE A 202 1.75 16.53 19.74
CA ILE A 202 3.19 16.55 19.51
C ILE A 202 3.92 16.11 20.78
N GLU A 203 4.75 15.08 20.65
CA GLU A 203 5.78 14.77 21.64
C GLU A 203 7.14 15.30 21.15
N VAL A 204 7.96 15.80 22.05
CA VAL A 204 9.25 16.42 21.73
C VAL A 204 10.38 15.64 22.38
N ASP A 205 11.38 15.29 21.59
CA ASP A 205 12.66 14.78 22.09
C ASP A 205 13.70 15.87 21.93
N LEU A 206 14.16 16.40 23.06
CA LEU A 206 15.20 17.41 23.12
C LEU A 206 16.52 16.73 23.46
N VAL A 207 17.48 16.79 22.53
CA VAL A 207 18.85 16.33 22.76
C VAL A 207 19.72 17.54 23.06
N LEU A 208 20.33 17.54 24.24
CA LEU A 208 21.24 18.57 24.72
C LEU A 208 22.68 18.06 24.69
N ASP A 209 23.63 18.95 24.46
CA ASP A 209 25.07 18.72 24.59
C ASP A 209 25.59 19.63 25.71
N ILE A 210 25.42 19.18 26.95
CA ILE A 210 25.77 19.94 28.16
C ILE A 210 26.48 19.00 29.13
N ASP A 211 27.59 19.45 29.71
CA ASP A 211 28.39 18.62 30.63
C ASP A 211 27.61 18.15 31.87
N ASP A 212 26.69 18.97 32.41
CA ASP A 212 25.90 18.64 33.60
C ASP A 212 24.44 19.10 33.48
N LEU A 213 23.56 18.20 33.02
CA LEU A 213 22.12 18.44 32.97
C LEU A 213 21.48 18.19 34.34
N SER A 214 21.25 19.26 35.10
CA SER A 214 20.56 19.14 36.40
C SER A 214 19.07 18.81 36.25
N ALA A 215 18.53 18.00 37.16
CA ALA A 215 17.09 17.69 37.22
C ALA A 215 16.21 18.95 37.41
N THR A 216 16.76 20.00 38.03
CA THR A 216 16.08 21.29 38.20
C THR A 216 15.95 22.02 36.85
N THR A 217 16.99 22.02 36.03
CA THR A 217 16.96 22.59 34.67
C THR A 217 15.98 21.84 33.79
N ALA A 218 16.00 20.49 33.81
CA ALA A 218 15.05 19.66 33.08
C ALA A 218 13.59 19.99 33.43
N LYS A 219 13.26 20.10 34.73
CA LYS A 219 11.91 20.50 35.18
C LYS A 219 11.52 21.91 34.74
N LYS A 220 12.47 22.86 34.71
CA LYS A 220 12.21 24.22 34.20
C LYS A 220 11.87 24.20 32.71
N LEU A 221 12.60 23.42 31.91
CA LEU A 221 12.36 23.26 30.47
C LEU A 221 10.97 22.66 30.20
N GLU A 222 10.58 21.62 30.95
CA GLU A 222 9.25 21.02 30.88
C GLU A 222 8.16 22.02 31.29
N THR A 223 8.36 22.76 32.38
CA THR A 223 7.38 23.76 32.85
C THR A 223 7.22 24.91 31.86
N ALA A 224 8.29 25.31 31.15
CA ALA A 224 8.26 26.40 30.19
C ALA A 224 7.33 26.12 28.99
N ILE A 225 7.25 24.87 28.56
CA ILE A 225 6.42 24.45 27.42
C ILE A 225 4.99 24.06 27.82
N ALA A 226 4.67 23.99 29.12
CA ALA A 226 3.35 23.57 29.59
C ALA A 226 2.19 24.47 29.11
N LYS A 227 2.48 25.65 28.56
CA LYS A 227 1.52 26.58 27.96
C LYS A 227 1.24 26.30 26.47
N GLU A 228 2.05 25.47 25.82
CA GLU A 228 1.89 25.11 24.41
C GLU A 228 0.78 24.07 24.25
N GLN A 229 -0.29 24.44 23.55
CA GLN A 229 -1.53 23.64 23.51
C GLN A 229 -1.37 22.28 22.83
N HIS A 230 -0.42 22.15 21.90
CA HIS A 230 -0.24 20.94 21.09
C HIS A 230 0.87 20.01 21.58
N ILE A 231 1.69 20.46 22.55
CA ILE A 231 2.82 19.67 23.06
C ILE A 231 2.39 19.00 24.36
N VAL A 232 2.32 17.67 24.36
CA VAL A 232 1.83 16.91 25.53
C VAL A 232 2.94 16.25 26.32
N LYS A 233 4.14 16.11 25.74
CA LYS A 233 5.23 15.36 26.34
C LYS A 233 6.58 15.88 25.86
N LEU A 234 7.52 15.96 26.79
CA LEU A 234 8.92 16.29 26.53
C LEU A 234 9.81 15.20 27.12
N ARG A 235 10.70 14.64 26.29
CA ARG A 235 11.80 13.79 26.73
C ARG A 235 13.09 14.57 26.52
N ILE A 236 13.93 14.62 27.55
CA ILE A 236 15.21 15.33 27.49
C ILE A 236 16.32 14.30 27.58
N PHE A 237 17.20 14.31 26.60
CA PHE A 237 18.37 13.44 26.51
C PHE A 237 19.63 14.29 26.58
N ASN A 238 20.63 13.84 27.32
CA ASN A 238 21.96 14.46 27.29
C ASN A 238 22.87 13.62 26.40
N LYS A 239 23.52 14.25 25.43
CA LYS A 239 24.44 13.62 24.50
C LYS A 239 25.71 13.26 25.25
N LEU A 240 25.92 11.96 25.47
CA LEU A 240 27.13 11.47 26.15
C LEU A 240 28.28 11.19 25.18
N HIS A 241 27.95 10.67 24.01
CA HIS A 241 28.93 10.27 23.00
C HIS A 241 28.25 10.09 21.65
N GLU A 242 28.92 10.50 20.57
CA GLU A 242 28.55 10.18 19.20
C GLU A 242 29.79 9.71 18.46
N SER A 243 29.74 8.49 17.93
CA SER A 243 30.84 7.97 17.12
C SER A 243 30.83 8.64 15.76
N VAL A 244 31.98 9.13 15.31
CA VAL A 244 32.15 9.66 13.96
C VAL A 244 31.91 8.55 12.92
N GLU A 245 31.30 8.89 11.78
CA GLU A 245 31.07 7.97 10.67
C GLU A 245 32.37 7.22 10.32
N ARG A 246 32.29 5.88 10.35
CA ARG A 246 33.30 5.04 9.73
C ARG A 246 33.05 5.08 8.23
N ASN A 247 33.83 5.86 7.51
CA ASN A 247 33.89 5.78 6.05
C ASN A 247 34.07 4.31 5.64
N ALA A 248 33.07 3.75 4.97
CA ALA A 248 33.05 2.39 4.43
C ALA A 248 33.45 2.40 2.95
#